data_AF-A0A9X0D3S0-F1
#
_entry.id   AF-A0A9X0D3S0-F1
#
_cell.length_a   1.000
_cell.length_b   1.000
_cell.length_c   1.000
_cell.angle_alpha   90.00
_cell.angle_beta   90.00
_cell.angle_gamma   90.00
#
_symmetry.space_group_name_H-M   'P 1'
#
loop_
_entity.id
_entity.type
_entity.pdbx_description
1 polymer ?
#
loop_
_entity_poly.entity_id
_entity_poly.type
_entity_poly.pdbx_seq_one_letter_code
_entity_poly.pdbx_strand_id
1 'polypeptide(L)'
;MISDFGLCKKLAYGRNSVTCQTGAIGTDGWIAPEMFKPDNKMNRSVDIFSSGCVFYYVLSGGLHPFGDQYRRQANILAGEYDTEKIINSELVTEAKDLIRMMLNPCPSARPSAKAILKHPFFWNREKQLAFYQDVSDRIEKENEDSELLVSLQKDSIPVVRGDWKVHLGSELQDDLRRFRTYKGSHVRDLLRAMRNKKHHYRELPDHVKEALGSVPDGYMRYFSCRFPRLLMHTYNAMASCKREPVFQTYYFQD
;
A
#
# COMPACT_ATOMS: atom_id res chain seq x y z
N MET A 1 1.10 -1.85 -23.33
CA MET A 1 0.22 -2.92 -23.89
C MET A 1 0.88 -4.26 -23.61
N ILE A 2 0.10 -5.30 -23.30
CA ILE A 2 0.62 -6.67 -23.13
C ILE A 2 0.69 -7.34 -24.51
N SER A 3 1.74 -8.11 -24.78
CA SER A 3 2.00 -8.79 -26.06
C SER A 3 2.56 -10.20 -25.84
N ASP A 4 2.85 -10.91 -26.94
CA ASP A 4 3.38 -12.29 -26.97
C ASP A 4 2.51 -13.32 -26.26
N PHE A 5 1.39 -13.68 -26.91
CA PHE A 5 0.43 -14.65 -26.39
C PHE A 5 0.81 -16.11 -26.72
N GLY A 6 2.02 -16.39 -27.22
CA GLY A 6 2.44 -17.71 -27.68
C GLY A 6 2.49 -18.77 -26.57
N LEU A 7 2.73 -18.35 -25.32
CA LEU A 7 2.76 -19.21 -24.14
C LEU A 7 1.48 -19.11 -23.27
N CYS A 8 0.53 -18.25 -23.64
CA CYS A 8 -0.70 -18.08 -22.87
C CYS A 8 -1.56 -19.35 -22.87
N LYS A 9 -2.23 -19.61 -21.74
CA LYS A 9 -3.17 -20.73 -21.59
C LYS A 9 -4.56 -20.21 -21.28
N LYS A 10 -5.56 -20.69 -22.03
CA LYS A 10 -6.98 -20.45 -21.74
C LYS A 10 -7.47 -21.49 -20.73
N LEU A 11 -7.92 -21.02 -19.56
CA LEU A 11 -8.57 -21.89 -18.58
C LEU A 11 -9.97 -22.28 -19.06
N ALA A 12 -10.31 -23.56 -18.97
CA ALA A 12 -11.67 -24.03 -19.23
C ALA A 12 -12.67 -23.44 -18.21
N TYR A 13 -13.94 -23.34 -18.60
CA TYR A 13 -14.99 -22.84 -17.70
C TYR A 13 -15.03 -23.65 -16.39
N GLY A 14 -15.12 -22.96 -15.26
CA GLY A 14 -15.09 -23.57 -13.92
C GLY A 14 -13.71 -24.07 -13.45
N ARG A 15 -12.65 -24.02 -14.28
CA ARG A 15 -11.28 -24.38 -13.86
C ARG A 15 -10.49 -23.14 -13.47
N ASN A 16 -9.82 -23.24 -12.32
CA ASN A 16 -8.94 -22.18 -11.80
C ASN A 16 -7.45 -22.46 -12.01
N SER A 17 -7.10 -23.61 -12.60
CA SER A 17 -5.72 -24.02 -12.83
C SER A 17 -5.57 -24.98 -14.01
N VAL A 18 -4.37 -25.07 -14.57
CA VAL A 18 -3.95 -26.05 -15.59
C VAL A 18 -2.59 -26.62 -15.18
N THR A 19 -2.38 -27.91 -15.43
CA THR A 19 -1.07 -28.56 -15.26
C THR A 19 -0.27 -28.43 -16.54
N CYS A 20 0.94 -27.87 -16.47
CA CYS A 20 1.83 -27.81 -17.63
C CYS A 20 2.63 -29.11 -17.73
N GLN A 21 2.24 -30.01 -18.65
CA GLN A 21 2.83 -31.35 -18.73
C GLN A 21 4.09 -31.45 -19.59
N THR A 22 4.43 -30.47 -20.44
CA THR A 22 5.70 -30.41 -21.21
C THR A 22 5.79 -29.08 -21.98
N GLY A 23 6.99 -28.50 -22.11
CA GLY A 23 7.28 -27.31 -22.95
C GLY A 23 7.98 -26.16 -22.23
N ALA A 24 8.35 -25.11 -22.98
CA ALA A 24 8.95 -23.90 -22.42
C ALA A 24 8.00 -23.25 -21.40
N ILE A 25 8.44 -23.17 -20.14
CA ILE A 25 7.63 -22.72 -18.99
C ILE A 25 7.56 -21.18 -18.94
N GLY A 26 8.50 -20.51 -19.59
CA GLY A 26 8.64 -19.06 -19.62
C GLY A 26 10.10 -18.67 -19.75
N THR A 27 10.41 -17.42 -19.43
CA THR A 27 11.79 -16.92 -19.36
C THR A 27 12.32 -17.06 -17.94
N ASP A 28 13.46 -17.75 -17.78
CA ASP A 28 14.12 -17.94 -16.49
C ASP A 28 14.31 -16.63 -15.72
N GLY A 29 14.12 -16.71 -14.41
CA GLY A 29 14.20 -15.56 -13.52
C GLY A 29 12.92 -14.72 -13.43
N TRP A 30 11.90 -15.00 -14.24
CA TRP A 30 10.57 -14.36 -14.14
C TRP A 30 9.46 -15.38 -13.81
N ILE A 31 9.80 -16.66 -13.74
CA ILE A 31 8.86 -17.75 -13.52
C ILE A 31 8.58 -17.90 -12.03
N ALA A 32 7.30 -17.98 -11.65
CA ALA A 32 6.88 -18.19 -10.28
C ALA A 32 7.36 -19.55 -9.72
N PRO A 33 7.70 -19.63 -8.41
CA PRO A 33 8.36 -20.81 -7.83
C PRO A 33 7.53 -22.10 -7.92
N GLU A 34 6.20 -22.02 -7.88
CA GLU A 34 5.32 -23.18 -7.97
C GLU A 34 5.34 -23.89 -9.32
N MET A 35 5.83 -23.24 -10.38
CA MET A 35 5.96 -23.84 -11.72
C MET A 35 7.09 -24.88 -11.79
N PHE A 36 7.98 -24.90 -10.79
CA PHE A 36 9.05 -25.90 -10.67
C PHE A 36 8.69 -27.05 -9.72
N LYS A 37 7.48 -27.03 -9.13
CA LYS A 37 7.00 -28.12 -8.28
C LYS A 37 6.51 -29.30 -9.13
N PRO A 38 6.58 -30.55 -8.62
CA PRO A 38 6.14 -31.74 -9.36
C PRO A 38 4.72 -31.65 -9.91
N ASP A 39 3.81 -31.02 -9.14
CA ASP A 39 2.41 -30.87 -9.54
C ASP A 39 2.20 -29.85 -10.68
N ASN A 40 3.21 -29.01 -10.95
CA ASN A 40 3.27 -27.93 -11.95
C ASN A 40 1.92 -27.24 -12.22
N LYS A 41 1.24 -26.89 -11.13
CA LYS A 41 -0.13 -26.37 -11.17
C LYS A 41 -0.11 -24.87 -11.39
N MET A 42 -0.28 -24.47 -12.64
CA MET A 42 -0.37 -23.08 -13.06
C MET A 42 -1.76 -22.53 -12.77
N ASN A 43 -1.83 -21.32 -12.19
CA ASN A 43 -3.05 -20.53 -12.09
C ASN A 43 -2.72 -19.05 -12.35
N ARG A 44 -3.70 -18.16 -12.32
CA ARG A 44 -3.52 -16.73 -12.61
C ARG A 44 -2.52 -16.00 -11.68
N SER A 45 -2.18 -16.58 -10.52
CA SER A 45 -1.23 -15.99 -9.58
C SER A 45 0.23 -16.07 -10.04
N VAL A 46 0.55 -16.89 -11.04
CA VAL A 46 1.89 -16.88 -11.66
C VAL A 46 2.14 -15.54 -12.35
N ASP A 47 1.13 -15.00 -13.04
CA ASP A 47 1.21 -13.69 -13.70
C ASP A 47 1.32 -12.55 -12.67
N ILE A 48 0.75 -12.73 -11.48
CA ILE A 48 0.86 -11.78 -10.37
C ILE A 48 2.31 -11.73 -9.87
N PHE A 49 2.95 -12.90 -9.71
CA PHE A 49 4.35 -12.96 -9.34
C PHE A 49 5.25 -12.29 -10.38
N SER A 50 5.10 -12.65 -11.66
CA SER A 50 5.87 -12.06 -12.75
C SER A 50 5.66 -10.55 -12.83
N SER A 51 4.42 -10.09 -12.66
CA SER A 51 4.10 -8.66 -12.57
C SER A 51 4.79 -8.00 -11.39
N GLY A 52 4.89 -8.67 -10.23
CA GLY A 52 5.59 -8.14 -9.05
C GLY A 52 7.07 -7.88 -9.33
N CYS A 53 7.72 -8.78 -10.04
CA CYS A 53 9.09 -8.59 -10.52
C CYS A 53 9.21 -7.39 -11.46
N VAL A 54 8.26 -7.22 -12.39
CA VAL A 54 8.25 -6.09 -13.33
C VAL A 54 8.00 -4.76 -12.60
N PHE A 55 7.11 -4.73 -11.61
CA PHE A 55 6.86 -3.54 -10.78
C PHE A 55 8.14 -3.09 -10.09
N TYR A 56 8.85 -4.03 -9.45
CA TYR A 56 10.15 -3.74 -8.85
C TYR A 56 11.16 -3.25 -9.89
N TYR A 57 11.25 -3.90 -11.05
CA TYR A 57 12.17 -3.52 -12.12
C TYR A 57 12.00 -2.07 -12.55
N VAL A 58 10.75 -1.63 -12.77
CA VAL A 58 10.46 -0.24 -13.13
C VAL A 58 10.82 0.71 -11.97
N LEU A 59 10.40 0.39 -10.75
CA LEU A 59 10.57 1.28 -9.59
C LEU A 59 12.00 1.37 -9.06
N SER A 60 12.83 0.38 -9.36
CA SER A 60 14.25 0.34 -9.01
C SER A 60 15.16 0.89 -10.13
N GLY A 61 14.61 1.22 -11.30
CA GLY A 61 15.39 1.69 -12.44
C GLY A 61 16.19 0.58 -13.14
N GLY A 62 15.71 -0.66 -13.13
CA GLY A 62 16.26 -1.76 -13.92
C GLY A 62 16.81 -2.95 -13.11
N LEU A 63 16.65 -2.96 -11.79
CA LEU A 63 17.09 -4.07 -10.95
C LEU A 63 16.02 -5.15 -10.87
N HIS A 64 16.37 -6.33 -10.38
CA HIS A 64 15.42 -7.42 -10.16
C HIS A 64 15.33 -7.73 -8.66
N PRO A 65 14.14 -8.01 -8.09
CA PRO A 65 14.00 -8.19 -6.64
C PRO A 65 14.78 -9.40 -6.14
N PHE A 66 14.96 -10.41 -7.01
CA PHE A 66 15.73 -11.62 -6.73
C PHE A 66 17.21 -11.52 -7.18
N GLY A 67 17.72 -10.32 -7.41
CA GLY A 67 19.13 -10.09 -7.74
C GLY A 67 19.55 -10.45 -9.17
N ASP A 68 20.86 -10.67 -9.33
CA ASP A 68 21.51 -10.81 -10.64
C ASP A 68 21.06 -12.06 -11.40
N GLN A 69 21.12 -11.99 -12.72
CA GLN A 69 20.60 -13.02 -13.65
C GLN A 69 21.05 -14.45 -13.31
N TYR A 70 22.29 -14.64 -12.85
CA TYR A 70 22.86 -15.96 -12.57
C TYR A 70 22.30 -16.63 -11.30
N ARG A 71 21.87 -15.84 -10.30
CA ARG A 71 21.35 -16.35 -9.02
C ARG A 71 19.84 -16.19 -8.89
N ARG A 72 19.24 -15.40 -9.76
CA ARG A 72 17.83 -15.01 -9.73
C ARG A 72 16.88 -16.19 -9.57
N GLN A 73 17.02 -17.23 -10.38
CA GLN A 73 16.10 -18.37 -10.32
C GLN A 73 16.28 -19.18 -9.02
N ALA A 74 17.51 -19.34 -8.54
CA ALA A 74 17.77 -19.98 -7.25
C ALA A 74 17.15 -19.18 -6.10
N ASN A 75 17.30 -17.85 -6.12
CA ASN A 75 16.70 -16.94 -5.14
C ASN A 75 15.17 -16.99 -5.16
N ILE A 76 14.54 -17.10 -6.35
CA ILE A 76 13.09 -17.29 -6.47
C ILE A 76 12.63 -18.57 -5.77
N LEU A 77 13.36 -19.67 -5.99
CA LEU A 77 13.05 -20.96 -5.36
C LEU A 77 13.28 -20.94 -3.85
N ALA A 78 14.29 -20.20 -3.39
CA ALA A 78 14.56 -19.98 -1.96
C ALA A 78 13.59 -18.98 -1.30
N GLY A 79 12.86 -18.18 -2.09
CA GLY A 79 12.02 -17.09 -1.59
C GLY A 79 12.81 -15.88 -1.09
N GLU A 80 14.06 -15.72 -1.52
CA GLU A 80 14.97 -14.67 -1.09
C GLU A 80 14.93 -13.48 -2.06
N TYR A 81 14.35 -12.36 -1.61
CA TYR A 81 14.29 -11.14 -2.41
C TYR A 81 14.50 -9.89 -1.55
N ASP A 82 14.90 -8.80 -2.21
CA ASP A 82 15.15 -7.51 -1.59
C ASP A 82 14.26 -6.43 -2.21
N THR A 83 13.54 -5.68 -1.36
CA THR A 83 12.76 -4.51 -1.79
C THR A 83 13.41 -3.18 -1.45
N GLU A 84 14.56 -3.17 -0.76
CA GLU A 84 15.15 -1.97 -0.18
C GLU A 84 15.73 -0.99 -1.19
N LYS A 85 16.08 -1.46 -2.39
CA LYS A 85 16.59 -0.58 -3.47
C LYS A 85 15.51 0.32 -4.10
N ILE A 86 14.25 0.21 -3.67
CA ILE A 86 13.21 1.20 -3.97
C ILE A 86 13.37 2.36 -2.99
N ILE A 87 14.10 3.41 -3.41
CA ILE A 87 14.44 4.56 -2.56
C ILE A 87 13.89 5.91 -3.06
N ASN A 88 13.59 6.03 -4.36
CA ASN A 88 13.31 7.32 -5.01
C ASN A 88 11.82 7.54 -5.34
N SER A 89 10.90 6.96 -4.57
CA SER A 89 9.46 7.13 -4.82
C SER A 89 8.77 7.86 -3.65
N GLU A 90 7.89 8.82 -3.95
CA GLU A 90 6.98 9.38 -2.94
C GLU A 90 6.02 8.31 -2.36
N LEU A 91 5.98 7.13 -2.99
CA LEU A 91 5.14 5.97 -2.64
C LEU A 91 5.98 4.74 -2.30
N VAL A 92 7.20 4.91 -1.73
CA VAL A 92 8.09 3.79 -1.39
C VAL A 92 7.39 2.77 -0.48
N THR A 93 6.66 3.23 0.54
CA THR A 93 5.99 2.34 1.51
C THR A 93 4.93 1.48 0.83
N GLU A 94 4.05 2.11 0.04
CA GLU A 94 2.97 1.48 -0.71
C GLU A 94 3.52 0.52 -1.76
N ALA A 95 4.59 0.91 -2.47
CA ALA A 95 5.24 0.07 -3.47
C ALA A 95 5.84 -1.19 -2.85
N LYS A 96 6.60 -1.03 -1.76
CA LYS A 96 7.22 -2.17 -1.05
C LYS A 96 6.17 -3.14 -0.52
N ASP A 97 5.07 -2.63 0.03
CA ASP A 97 3.97 -3.46 0.52
C ASP A 97 3.33 -4.28 -0.63
N LEU A 98 2.94 -3.60 -1.71
CA LEU A 98 2.32 -4.24 -2.87
C LEU A 98 3.23 -5.34 -3.48
N ILE A 99 4.51 -5.02 -3.68
CA ILE A 99 5.47 -5.97 -4.27
C ILE A 99 5.64 -7.19 -3.37
N ARG A 100 5.73 -7.02 -2.04
CA ARG A 100 5.82 -8.15 -1.10
C ARG A 100 4.58 -9.05 -1.18
N MET A 101 3.39 -8.48 -1.32
CA MET A 101 2.15 -9.24 -1.53
C MET A 101 2.17 -10.03 -2.85
N MET A 102 2.64 -9.40 -3.93
CA MET A 102 2.70 -10.02 -5.27
C MET A 102 3.77 -11.12 -5.36
N LEU A 103 4.90 -10.96 -4.66
CA LEU A 103 6.03 -11.90 -4.64
C LEU A 103 5.92 -12.98 -3.56
N ASN A 104 4.76 -13.13 -2.91
CA ASN A 104 4.59 -14.14 -1.88
C ASN A 104 4.88 -15.55 -2.44
N PRO A 105 5.73 -16.38 -1.78
CA PRO A 105 6.02 -17.74 -2.25
C PRO A 105 4.78 -18.64 -2.31
N CYS A 106 3.77 -18.36 -1.48
CA CYS A 106 2.50 -19.05 -1.48
C CYS A 106 1.55 -18.44 -2.54
N PRO A 107 1.18 -19.18 -3.61
CA PRO A 107 0.38 -18.64 -4.71
C PRO A 107 -1.01 -18.15 -4.28
N SER A 108 -1.62 -18.82 -3.30
CA SER A 108 -2.94 -18.44 -2.76
C SER A 108 -2.91 -17.21 -1.88
N ALA A 109 -1.74 -16.78 -1.40
CA ALA A 109 -1.58 -15.56 -0.62
C ALA A 109 -1.35 -14.32 -1.52
N ARG A 110 -1.09 -14.52 -2.82
CA ARG A 110 -0.95 -13.42 -3.78
C ARG A 110 -2.32 -12.82 -4.09
N PRO A 111 -2.44 -11.48 -4.14
CA PRO A 111 -3.70 -10.82 -4.47
C PRO A 111 -4.09 -11.08 -5.93
N SER A 112 -5.40 -11.06 -6.21
CA SER A 112 -5.86 -11.06 -7.60
C SER A 112 -5.51 -9.74 -8.30
N ALA A 113 -5.45 -9.73 -9.64
CA ALA A 113 -5.22 -8.49 -10.40
C ALA A 113 -6.24 -7.39 -10.06
N LYS A 114 -7.50 -7.75 -9.79
CA LYS A 114 -8.53 -6.81 -9.36
C LYS A 114 -8.26 -6.27 -7.96
N ALA A 115 -7.75 -7.10 -7.05
CA ALA A 115 -7.37 -6.68 -5.71
C ALA A 115 -6.16 -5.73 -5.73
N ILE A 116 -5.18 -5.99 -6.59
CA ILE A 116 -4.02 -5.10 -6.80
C ILE A 116 -4.46 -3.70 -7.21
N LEU A 117 -5.42 -3.57 -8.12
CA LEU A 117 -5.94 -2.27 -8.56
C LEU A 117 -6.66 -1.47 -7.45
N LYS A 118 -7.03 -2.12 -6.33
CA LYS A 118 -7.59 -1.45 -5.16
C LYS A 118 -6.51 -0.98 -4.17
N HIS A 119 -5.26 -1.44 -4.30
CA HIS A 119 -4.18 -1.10 -3.39
C HIS A 119 -3.87 0.41 -3.35
N PRO A 120 -3.51 1.00 -2.18
CA PRO A 120 -3.19 2.43 -2.05
C PRO A 120 -2.12 2.98 -3.01
N PHE A 121 -1.24 2.10 -3.50
CA PHE A 121 -0.25 2.44 -4.54
C PHE A 121 -0.87 3.11 -5.79
N PHE A 122 -2.11 2.76 -6.15
CA PHE A 122 -2.81 3.33 -7.31
C PHE A 122 -3.74 4.49 -6.97
N TRP A 123 -3.81 4.92 -5.71
CA TRP A 123 -4.73 6.00 -5.33
C TRP A 123 -4.14 7.36 -5.68
N ASN A 124 -4.95 8.21 -6.29
CA ASN A 124 -4.63 9.63 -6.41
C ASN A 124 -4.75 10.34 -5.05
N ARG A 125 -4.25 11.58 -4.96
CA ARG A 125 -4.26 12.36 -3.72
C ARG A 125 -5.66 12.62 -3.19
N GLU A 126 -6.64 12.81 -4.06
CA GLU A 126 -8.05 12.95 -3.69
C GLU A 126 -8.58 11.72 -2.96
N LYS A 127 -8.34 10.51 -3.49
CA LYS A 127 -8.78 9.26 -2.87
C LYS A 127 -8.04 8.97 -1.57
N GLN A 128 -6.75 9.29 -1.49
CA GLN A 128 -5.99 9.17 -0.23
C GLN A 128 -6.55 10.11 0.85
N LEU A 129 -6.87 11.35 0.48
CA LEU A 129 -7.48 12.31 1.40
C LEU A 129 -8.86 11.84 1.86
N ALA A 130 -9.73 11.42 0.93
CA ALA A 130 -11.05 10.87 1.24
C ALA A 130 -10.96 9.68 2.20
N PHE A 131 -10.02 8.76 1.96
CA PHE A 131 -9.77 7.64 2.86
C PHE A 131 -9.46 8.10 4.29
N TYR A 132 -8.56 9.07 4.48
CA TYR A 132 -8.26 9.59 5.82
C TYR A 132 -9.47 10.26 6.48
N GLN A 133 -10.32 10.94 5.70
CA GLN A 133 -11.54 11.53 6.24
C GLN A 133 -12.52 10.44 6.72
N ASP A 134 -12.79 9.45 5.87
CA ASP A 134 -13.71 8.35 6.18
C ASP A 134 -13.22 7.55 7.40
N VAL A 135 -11.91 7.28 7.48
CA VAL A 135 -11.30 6.65 8.65
C VAL A 135 -11.47 7.53 9.90
N SER A 136 -11.10 8.80 9.81
CA SER A 136 -11.20 9.73 10.95
C SER A 136 -12.63 9.84 11.47
N ASP A 137 -13.62 9.92 10.58
CA ASP A 137 -15.03 10.00 10.95
C ASP A 137 -15.52 8.67 11.56
N ARG A 138 -15.11 7.52 11.00
CA ARG A 138 -15.44 6.18 11.52
C ARG A 138 -14.93 5.95 12.94
N ILE A 139 -13.74 6.46 13.27
CA ILE A 139 -13.10 6.23 14.58
C ILE A 139 -13.38 7.34 15.61
N GLU A 140 -14.07 8.43 15.24
CA GLU A 140 -14.26 9.58 16.15
C GLU A 140 -15.05 9.20 17.42
N LYS A 141 -15.98 8.25 17.34
CA LYS A 141 -16.79 7.75 18.46
C LYS A 141 -16.42 6.34 18.93
N GLU A 142 -15.31 5.81 18.44
CA GLU A 142 -14.85 4.47 18.80
C GLU A 142 -14.25 4.46 20.22
N ASN A 143 -14.59 3.43 21.01
CA ASN A 143 -14.09 3.22 22.37
C ASN A 143 -12.57 3.00 22.37
N GLU A 144 -11.84 3.60 23.31
CA GLU A 144 -10.36 3.52 23.35
C GLU A 144 -9.83 2.07 23.39
N ASP A 145 -10.57 1.16 24.04
CA ASP A 145 -10.22 -0.26 24.17
C ASP A 145 -10.71 -1.15 23.02
N SER A 146 -11.32 -0.59 21.98
CA SER A 146 -11.81 -1.40 20.87
C SER A 146 -10.66 -2.03 20.07
N GLU A 147 -10.86 -3.24 19.57
CA GLU A 147 -9.85 -3.95 18.78
C GLU A 147 -9.36 -3.12 17.59
N LEU A 148 -10.25 -2.30 17.00
CA LEU A 148 -9.91 -1.41 15.90
C LEU A 148 -8.91 -0.32 16.33
N LEU A 149 -9.15 0.36 17.46
CA LEU A 149 -8.23 1.39 17.95
C LEU A 149 -6.94 0.81 18.49
N VAL A 150 -7.00 -0.36 19.14
CA VAL A 150 -5.80 -1.10 19.55
C VAL A 150 -4.96 -1.46 18.33
N SER A 151 -5.58 -1.95 17.25
CA SER A 151 -4.91 -2.24 15.97
C SER A 151 -4.31 -0.98 15.34
N LEU A 152 -5.05 0.14 15.32
CA LEU A 152 -4.57 1.41 14.78
C LEU A 152 -3.40 2.01 15.59
N GLN A 153 -3.36 1.77 16.90
CA GLN A 153 -2.32 2.30 17.78
C GLN A 153 -1.10 1.38 17.91
N LYS A 154 -1.25 0.09 17.58
CA LYS A 154 -0.14 -0.89 17.54
C LYS A 154 0.97 -0.39 16.62
N ASP A 155 2.23 -0.51 17.04
CA ASP A 155 3.43 -0.12 16.27
C ASP A 155 3.39 1.33 15.71
N SER A 156 2.65 2.23 16.37
CA SER A 156 2.43 3.61 15.93
C SER A 156 3.63 4.54 16.07
N ILE A 157 4.59 4.24 16.96
CA ILE A 157 5.76 5.10 17.23
C ILE A 157 6.50 5.52 15.94
N PRO A 158 6.90 4.61 15.03
CA PRO A 158 7.51 5.00 13.76
C PRO A 158 6.55 5.71 12.77
N VAL A 159 5.24 5.58 12.96
CA VAL A 159 4.21 6.22 12.12
C VAL A 159 4.05 7.69 12.48
N VAL A 160 3.89 7.98 13.78
CA VAL A 160 3.77 9.36 14.31
C VAL A 160 5.12 9.98 14.66
N ARG A 161 6.21 9.21 14.55
CA ARG A 161 7.58 9.61 14.87
C ARG A 161 7.71 10.09 16.33
N GLY A 162 7.12 9.32 17.25
CA GLY A 162 7.06 9.62 18.68
C GLY A 162 5.98 10.63 19.04
N ASP A 163 6.14 11.89 18.61
CA ASP A 163 5.13 12.95 18.73
C ASP A 163 4.95 13.63 17.37
N TRP A 164 3.82 13.39 16.69
CA TRP A 164 3.62 13.94 15.35
C TRP A 164 3.58 15.47 15.31
N LYS A 165 3.24 16.14 16.42
CA LYS A 165 3.10 17.59 16.45
C LYS A 165 4.43 18.28 16.17
N VAL A 166 5.54 17.73 16.67
CA VAL A 166 6.87 18.35 16.53
C VAL A 166 7.43 18.25 15.11
N HIS A 167 6.83 17.40 14.27
CA HIS A 167 7.24 17.21 12.88
C HIS A 167 6.41 18.07 11.89
N LEU A 168 5.46 18.86 12.40
CA LEU A 168 4.69 19.82 11.60
C LEU A 168 5.45 21.15 11.48
N GLY A 169 5.11 21.95 10.45
CA GLY A 169 5.58 23.34 10.34
C GLY A 169 5.02 24.22 11.46
N SER A 170 5.78 25.25 11.86
CA SER A 170 5.44 26.17 12.97
C SER A 170 4.04 26.76 12.84
N GLU A 171 3.66 27.13 11.62
CA GLU A 171 2.39 27.75 11.28
C GLU A 171 1.22 26.84 11.67
N LEU A 172 1.33 25.55 11.36
CA LEU A 172 0.28 24.57 11.67
C LEU A 172 0.29 24.16 13.14
N GLN A 173 1.48 24.09 13.76
CA GLN A 173 1.59 23.79 15.20
C GLN A 173 0.88 24.84 16.05
N ASP A 174 1.13 26.12 15.79
CA ASP A 174 0.54 27.24 16.52
C ASP A 174 -0.98 27.30 16.32
N ASP A 175 -1.43 27.07 15.10
CA ASP A 175 -2.85 27.01 14.74
C ASP A 175 -3.56 25.82 15.42
N LEU A 176 -2.93 24.66 15.55
CA LEU A 176 -3.51 23.50 16.26
C LEU A 176 -3.66 23.75 17.77
N ARG A 177 -2.70 24.42 18.41
CA ARG A 177 -2.72 24.71 19.86
C ARG A 177 -3.89 25.58 20.30
N ARG A 178 -4.43 26.40 19.39
CA ARG A 178 -5.50 27.37 19.71
C ARG A 178 -6.88 26.73 19.92
N PHE A 179 -7.18 25.64 19.22
CA PHE A 179 -8.56 25.14 19.11
C PHE A 179 -8.83 23.83 19.86
N ARG A 180 -7.86 22.90 19.89
CA ARG A 180 -8.07 21.58 20.49
C ARG A 180 -6.76 20.97 20.96
N THR A 181 -6.81 20.26 22.08
CA THR A 181 -5.68 19.45 22.55
C THR A 181 -5.63 18.12 21.80
N TYR A 182 -4.44 17.78 21.30
CA TYR A 182 -4.18 16.51 20.61
C TYR A 182 -3.07 15.71 21.30
N LYS A 183 -3.29 14.40 21.39
CA LYS A 183 -2.28 13.42 21.83
C LYS A 183 -1.29 13.17 20.70
N GLY A 184 -0.06 13.67 20.86
CA GLY A 184 1.01 13.61 19.84
C GLY A 184 1.48 12.19 19.50
N SER A 185 1.31 11.25 20.42
CA SER A 185 1.70 9.86 20.23
C SER A 185 0.62 8.99 19.57
N HIS A 186 -0.55 9.56 19.26
CA HIS A 186 -1.71 8.78 18.81
C HIS A 186 -2.01 9.01 17.33
N VAL A 187 -2.15 7.93 16.57
CA VAL A 187 -2.47 7.96 15.14
C VAL A 187 -3.85 8.56 14.90
N ARG A 188 -4.84 8.17 15.72
CA ARG A 188 -6.21 8.72 15.69
C ARG A 188 -6.22 10.24 15.75
N ASP A 189 -5.39 10.83 16.62
CA ASP A 189 -5.33 12.28 16.81
C ASP A 189 -4.68 13.01 15.64
N LEU A 190 -3.69 12.40 14.98
CA LEU A 190 -3.12 12.90 13.73
C LEU A 190 -4.18 12.90 12.61
N LEU A 191 -4.90 11.79 12.43
CA LEU A 191 -5.98 11.69 11.43
C LEU A 191 -7.08 12.72 11.69
N ARG A 192 -7.45 12.92 12.96
CA ARG A 192 -8.42 13.92 13.39
C ARG A 192 -7.97 15.35 13.11
N ALA A 193 -6.69 15.66 13.37
CA ALA A 193 -6.11 16.96 13.02
C ALA A 193 -6.16 17.20 11.50
N MET A 194 -5.76 16.20 10.71
CA MET A 194 -5.84 16.25 9.24
C MET A 194 -7.27 16.47 8.75
N ARG A 195 -8.25 15.76 9.32
CA ARG A 195 -9.67 15.91 8.96
C ARG A 195 -10.19 17.30 9.32
N ASN A 196 -9.89 17.81 10.51
CA ASN A 196 -10.35 19.12 10.96
C ASN A 196 -9.77 20.26 10.13
N LYS A 197 -8.46 20.21 9.81
CA LYS A 197 -7.80 21.25 9.00
C LYS A 197 -8.26 21.23 7.55
N LYS A 198 -8.60 20.06 7.01
CA LYS A 198 -9.28 19.96 5.71
C LYS A 198 -10.67 20.59 5.75
N HIS A 199 -11.48 20.25 6.76
CA HIS A 199 -12.85 20.75 6.89
C HIS A 199 -12.92 22.28 6.98
N HIS A 200 -12.03 22.87 7.77
CA HIS A 200 -11.95 24.33 7.98
C HIS A 200 -10.92 25.02 7.07
N TYR A 201 -10.46 24.37 5.99
CA TYR A 201 -9.35 24.86 5.18
C TYR A 201 -9.54 26.31 4.68
N ARG A 202 -10.78 26.68 4.31
CA ARG A 202 -11.11 28.04 3.83
C ARG A 202 -11.06 29.11 4.92
N GLU A 203 -11.22 28.72 6.19
CA GLU A 203 -11.20 29.59 7.36
C GLU A 203 -9.78 29.76 7.93
N LEU A 204 -8.81 28.98 7.43
CA LEU A 204 -7.43 29.07 7.89
C LEU A 204 -6.77 30.39 7.44
N PRO A 205 -5.88 30.96 8.28
CA PRO A 205 -5.04 32.09 7.89
C PRO A 205 -4.22 31.80 6.62
N ASP A 206 -3.94 32.82 5.82
CA ASP A 206 -3.26 32.67 4.52
C ASP A 206 -1.89 31.99 4.65
N HIS A 207 -1.07 32.40 5.63
CA HIS A 207 0.23 31.76 5.89
C HIS A 207 0.13 30.26 6.23
N VAL A 208 -0.95 29.81 6.88
CA VAL A 208 -1.19 28.38 7.17
C VAL A 208 -1.60 27.64 5.89
N LYS A 209 -2.44 28.25 5.05
CA LYS A 209 -2.84 27.69 3.74
C LYS A 209 -1.66 27.57 2.79
N GLU A 210 -0.78 28.57 2.76
CA GLU A 210 0.47 28.54 1.99
C GLU A 210 1.38 27.39 2.45
N ALA A 211 1.55 27.23 3.77
CA ALA A 211 2.37 26.15 4.32
C ALA A 211 1.79 24.75 4.03
N LEU A 212 0.46 24.58 4.10
CA LEU A 212 -0.22 23.32 3.80
C LEU A 212 -0.27 23.02 2.30
N GLY A 213 -0.36 24.04 1.45
CA GLY A 213 -0.61 23.92 0.02
C GLY A 213 -2.06 23.61 -0.33
N SER A 214 -2.39 23.74 -1.62
CA SER A 214 -3.75 23.56 -2.14
C SER A 214 -4.30 22.15 -1.91
N VAL A 215 -5.61 22.06 -1.65
CA VAL A 215 -6.32 20.79 -1.53
C VAL A 215 -6.69 20.26 -2.94
N PRO A 216 -6.52 18.96 -3.23
CA PRO A 216 -6.00 17.91 -2.35
C PRO A 216 -4.47 17.74 -2.39
N ASP A 217 -3.80 18.12 -3.49
CA ASP A 217 -2.42 17.69 -3.77
C ASP A 217 -1.36 18.24 -2.80
N GLY A 218 -1.29 19.57 -2.64
CA GLY A 218 -0.35 20.22 -1.73
C GLY A 218 -0.59 19.78 -0.29
N TYR A 219 -1.86 19.79 0.12
CA TYR A 219 -2.30 19.34 1.44
C TYR A 219 -1.84 17.92 1.75
N MET A 220 -2.07 16.97 0.82
CA MET A 220 -1.65 15.59 1.02
C MET A 220 -0.14 15.43 1.01
N ARG A 221 0.56 16.14 0.12
CA ARG A 221 2.03 16.13 0.07
C ARG A 221 2.65 16.62 1.38
N TYR A 222 2.06 17.64 2.00
CA TYR A 222 2.51 18.15 3.29
C TYR A 222 2.59 17.05 4.36
N PHE A 223 1.54 16.23 4.47
CA PHE A 223 1.49 15.14 5.46
C PHE A 223 2.27 13.90 5.02
N SER A 224 2.19 13.48 3.75
CA SER A 224 2.84 12.26 3.29
C SER A 224 4.37 12.34 3.34
N CYS A 225 4.96 13.51 3.05
CA CYS A 225 6.40 13.71 3.21
C CYS A 225 6.86 13.66 4.67
N ARG A 226 6.01 14.03 5.62
CA ARG A 226 6.33 14.04 7.06
C ARG A 226 6.07 12.70 7.73
N PHE A 227 5.03 11.99 7.28
CA PHE A 227 4.56 10.71 7.83
C PHE A 227 4.39 9.66 6.72
N PRO A 228 5.50 9.22 6.08
CA PRO A 228 5.46 8.32 4.92
C PRO A 228 4.93 6.91 5.20
N ARG A 229 4.74 6.56 6.49
CA ARG A 229 4.17 5.26 6.91
C ARG A 229 2.66 5.34 7.19
N LEU A 230 2.10 6.55 7.27
CA LEU A 230 0.74 6.76 7.76
C LEU A 230 -0.32 6.06 6.89
N LEU A 231 -0.23 6.19 5.56
CA LEU A 231 -1.24 5.64 4.66
C LEU A 231 -1.34 4.13 4.77
N MET A 232 -0.23 3.42 4.60
CA MET A 232 -0.21 1.97 4.69
C MET A 232 -0.52 1.46 6.10
N HIS A 233 -0.05 2.16 7.14
CA HIS A 233 -0.40 1.82 8.52
C HIS A 233 -1.91 1.87 8.75
N THR A 234 -2.54 2.99 8.38
CA THR A 234 -3.99 3.17 8.51
C THR A 234 -4.75 2.19 7.62
N TYR A 235 -4.33 1.98 6.38
CA TYR A 235 -4.95 1.02 5.45
C TYR A 235 -4.96 -0.41 6.02
N ASN A 236 -3.85 -0.85 6.61
CA ASN A 236 -3.76 -2.18 7.20
C ASN A 236 -4.58 -2.30 8.48
N ALA A 237 -4.54 -1.30 9.36
CA ALA A 237 -5.34 -1.28 10.59
C ALA A 237 -6.86 -1.31 10.31
N MET A 238 -7.30 -0.61 9.26
CA MET A 238 -8.71 -0.50 8.86
C MET A 238 -9.22 -1.70 8.03
N ALA A 239 -8.38 -2.72 7.79
CA ALA A 239 -8.78 -3.90 7.01
C ALA A 239 -9.94 -4.69 7.64
N SER A 240 -10.13 -4.63 8.96
CA SER A 240 -11.30 -5.22 9.65
C SER A 240 -12.62 -4.55 9.26
N CYS A 241 -12.58 -3.28 8.88
CA CYS A 241 -13.74 -2.50 8.41
C CYS A 241 -14.03 -2.69 6.91
N LYS A 242 -13.28 -3.52 6.19
CA LYS A 242 -13.35 -3.61 4.71
C LYS A 242 -14.75 -3.91 4.14
N ARG A 243 -15.61 -4.56 4.91
CA ARG A 243 -16.98 -4.92 4.51
C ARG A 243 -18.00 -3.81 4.75
N GLU A 244 -17.66 -2.81 5.57
CA GLU A 244 -18.54 -1.68 5.82
C GLU A 244 -18.74 -0.86 4.53
N PRO A 245 -19.95 -0.36 4.23
CA PRO A 245 -20.27 0.27 2.95
C PRO A 245 -19.29 1.38 2.53
N VAL A 246 -18.90 2.25 3.47
CA VAL A 246 -17.97 3.37 3.19
C VAL A 246 -16.59 2.87 2.75
N PHE A 247 -16.15 1.70 3.23
CA PHE A 247 -14.82 1.18 2.94
C PHE A 247 -14.73 0.27 1.70
N GLN A 248 -15.85 -0.13 1.11
CA GLN A 248 -15.86 -1.00 -0.08
C GLN A 248 -15.19 -0.36 -1.31
N THR A 249 -15.10 0.97 -1.37
CA THR A 249 -14.38 1.65 -2.46
C THR A 249 -12.85 1.50 -2.36
N TYR A 250 -12.35 1.30 -1.14
CA TYR A 250 -10.92 1.20 -0.82
C TYR A 250 -10.41 -0.23 -0.84
N TYR A 251 -11.23 -1.20 -0.41
CA TYR A 251 -10.82 -2.60 -0.32
C TYR A 251 -11.50 -3.47 -1.39
N PHE A 252 -10.77 -4.47 -1.88
CA PHE A 252 -11.35 -5.51 -2.71
C PHE A 252 -12.25 -6.42 -1.88
N GLN A 253 -13.41 -6.77 -2.44
CA GLN A 253 -14.34 -7.73 -1.85
C GLN A 253 -14.19 -9.04 -2.63
N ASP A 254 -13.83 -10.11 -1.91
CA ASP A 254 -13.67 -11.46 -2.47
C ASP A 254 -15.01 -12.10 -2.84
#